data_AF-N1MQD2-F1
#
_entry.id   AF-N1MQD2-F1
#
_cell.length_a   1.000
_cell.length_b   1.000
_cell.length_c   1.000
_cell.angle_alpha   90.00
_cell.angle_beta   90.00
_cell.angle_gamma   90.00
#
_symmetry.space_group_name_H-M   'P 1'
#
loop_
_entity.id
_entity.type
_entity.pdbx_description
1 polymer ?
#
loop_
_entity_poly.entity_id
_entity_poly.type
_entity_poly.pdbx_seq_one_letter_code
_entity_poly.pdbx_strand_id
1 'polypeptide(L)'
;MAQIVSEEQQRRLSRNIMVAAAVAVMLFIVAAIVTVRTFSGVERFQTGIGQIRDIALEDGSTLHLNSDSEAEVRFTDNGRKVRILKGEASFDVARDAERPFDVEARSAVIRAVGTAFNVRMRPSIVELTVTHGTVTVHSGDNVQKRVSAGSGAVIQPRTIALTRLDPRLVGQRTAWREQMVELDGETIEQATGEFNRYRTAPILIGDTRVSALRIGGRFRISDSREFLSALQLSLPIRAVTGEDGSVMLLYRDDEPDMVENEVGL
;
A
#
# COMPACT_ATOMS: atom_id res chain seq x y z
N MET A 1 6.80 39.97 68.21
CA MET A 1 6.12 40.35 66.95
C MET A 1 5.58 39.10 66.28
N ALA A 2 4.31 38.75 66.50
CA ALA A 2 3.61 37.70 65.75
C ALA A 2 2.21 38.24 65.45
N GLN A 3 1.94 38.54 64.18
CA GLN A 3 0.60 38.94 63.72
C GLN A 3 -0.30 37.71 63.72
N ILE A 4 -1.31 37.70 64.59
CA ILE A 4 -2.39 36.72 64.57
C ILE A 4 -3.25 37.04 63.35
N VAL A 5 -3.13 36.24 62.30
CA VAL A 5 -4.01 36.33 61.12
C VAL A 5 -5.43 36.01 61.58
N SER A 6 -6.39 36.89 61.31
CA SER A 6 -7.79 36.70 61.69
C SER A 6 -8.40 35.44 61.04
N GLU A 7 -9.20 34.67 61.78
CA GLU A 7 -9.82 33.43 61.29
C GLU A 7 -10.64 33.63 60.00
N GLU A 8 -11.21 34.82 59.81
CA GLU A 8 -11.93 35.16 58.57
C GLU A 8 -11.01 35.26 57.34
N GLN A 9 -9.81 35.82 57.50
CA GLN A 9 -8.83 35.86 56.41
C GLN A 9 -8.34 34.46 56.07
N GLN A 10 -8.12 33.59 57.06
CA GLN A 10 -7.73 32.20 56.82
C GLN A 10 -8.81 31.41 56.08
N ARG A 11 -10.10 31.58 56.44
CA ARG A 11 -11.24 30.92 55.76
C ARG A 11 -11.46 31.41 54.33
N ARG A 12 -11.25 32.70 54.07
CA ARG A 12 -11.32 33.28 52.71
C ARG A 12 -10.16 32.79 51.84
N LEU A 13 -8.95 32.72 52.39
CA LEU A 13 -7.79 32.18 51.68
C LEU A 13 -7.97 30.70 51.34
N SER A 14 -8.40 29.87 52.30
CA SER A 14 -8.60 28.44 52.07
C SER A 14 -9.71 28.15 51.07
N ARG A 15 -10.81 28.92 51.11
CA ARG A 15 -11.89 28.84 50.11
C ARG A 15 -11.42 29.24 48.71
N ASN A 16 -10.65 30.32 48.58
CA ASN A 16 -10.13 30.77 47.30
C ASN A 16 -9.10 29.78 46.71
N ILE A 17 -8.26 29.18 47.56
CA ILE A 17 -7.32 28.11 47.17
C ILE A 17 -8.09 26.87 46.70
N MET A 18 -9.17 26.49 47.41
CA MET A 18 -9.99 25.34 47.05
C MET A 18 -10.72 25.53 45.71
N VAL A 19 -11.25 26.73 45.46
CA VAL A 19 -11.87 27.09 44.17
C VAL A 19 -10.83 27.09 43.05
N ALA A 20 -9.65 27.68 43.27
CA ALA A 20 -8.57 27.68 42.29
C ALA A 20 -8.08 26.26 41.96
N ALA A 21 -7.96 25.39 42.97
CA ALA A 21 -7.60 23.98 42.78
C ALA A 21 -8.66 23.23 41.98
N ALA A 22 -9.95 23.44 42.25
CA ALA A 22 -11.03 22.81 41.50
C ALA A 22 -11.05 23.24 40.02
N VAL A 23 -10.82 24.53 39.75
CA VAL A 23 -10.72 25.05 38.36
C VAL A 23 -9.50 24.47 37.65
N ALA A 24 -8.35 24.38 38.32
CA ALA A 24 -7.14 23.80 37.73
C ALA A 24 -7.32 22.31 37.39
N VAL A 25 -7.96 21.53 38.28
CA VAL A 25 -8.29 20.12 38.02
C VAL A 25 -9.27 19.99 36.86
N MET A 26 -10.31 20.83 36.80
CA MET A 26 -11.26 20.82 35.68
C MET A 26 -10.58 21.14 34.34
N LEU A 27 -9.71 22.16 34.31
CA LEU A 27 -8.94 22.51 33.11
C LEU A 27 -7.97 21.40 32.71
N PHE A 28 -7.33 20.73 33.66
CA PHE A 28 -6.47 19.58 33.40
C PHE A 28 -7.25 18.40 32.82
N ILE A 29 -8.44 18.09 33.37
CA ILE A 29 -9.32 17.03 32.85
C ILE A 29 -9.78 17.37 31.44
N VAL A 30 -10.21 18.61 31.18
CA VAL A 30 -10.63 19.05 29.83
C VAL A 30 -9.46 18.98 28.86
N ALA A 31 -8.27 19.47 29.25
CA ALA A 31 -7.06 19.38 28.43
C ALA A 31 -6.65 17.93 28.16
N ALA A 32 -6.76 17.04 29.15
CA ALA A 32 -6.48 15.62 29.00
C ALA A 32 -7.48 14.96 28.05
N ILE A 33 -8.79 15.24 28.16
CA ILE A 33 -9.83 14.73 27.25
C ILE A 33 -9.59 15.23 25.82
N VAL A 34 -9.30 16.51 25.64
CA VAL A 34 -8.98 17.09 24.34
C VAL A 34 -7.72 16.44 23.76
N THR A 35 -6.67 16.29 24.56
CA THR A 35 -5.40 15.67 24.11
C THR A 35 -5.62 14.21 23.72
N VAL A 36 -6.33 13.43 24.53
CA VAL A 36 -6.68 12.03 24.23
C VAL A 36 -7.53 11.95 22.96
N ARG A 37 -8.57 12.77 22.78
CA ARG A 37 -9.36 12.75 21.54
C ARG A 37 -8.58 13.21 20.30
N THR A 38 -7.60 14.08 20.47
CA THR A 38 -6.77 14.55 19.33
C THR A 38 -5.67 13.56 18.96
N PHE A 39 -5.23 12.69 19.88
CA PHE A 39 -4.11 11.77 19.67
C PHE A 39 -4.45 10.27 19.75
N SER A 40 -5.62 9.90 20.27
CA SER A 40 -6.14 8.53 20.30
C SER A 40 -7.15 8.37 19.16
N GLY A 41 -6.79 7.60 18.14
CA GLY A 41 -7.64 7.39 16.96
C GLY A 41 -6.88 7.12 15.66
N VAL A 42 -5.58 6.80 15.75
CA VAL A 42 -4.82 6.30 14.60
C VAL A 42 -4.73 4.79 14.71
N GLU A 43 -5.38 4.09 13.79
CA GLU A 43 -5.24 2.65 13.64
C GLU A 43 -4.13 2.34 12.65
N ARG A 44 -3.23 1.43 13.00
CA ARG A 44 -2.12 1.01 12.13
C ARG A 44 -2.37 -0.40 11.61
N PHE A 45 -2.27 -0.55 10.30
CA PHE A 45 -2.40 -1.82 9.61
C PHE A 45 -1.11 -2.14 8.87
N GLN A 46 -0.71 -3.41 8.93
CA GLN A 46 0.47 -3.91 8.25
C GLN A 46 0.26 -5.34 7.73
N THR A 47 0.99 -5.66 6.67
CA THR A 47 1.10 -6.98 6.05
C THR A 47 2.56 -7.39 5.94
N GLY A 48 2.85 -8.67 6.19
CA GLY A 48 4.15 -9.26 5.88
C GLY A 48 4.33 -9.53 4.38
N ILE A 49 5.52 -10.00 4.00
CA ILE A 49 5.79 -10.48 2.64
C ILE A 49 4.89 -11.68 2.33
N GLY A 50 4.20 -11.64 1.18
CA GLY A 50 3.25 -12.66 0.74
C GLY A 50 1.86 -12.56 1.37
N GLN A 51 1.66 -11.66 2.34
CA GLN A 51 0.38 -11.49 3.02
C GLN A 51 -0.48 -10.43 2.32
N ILE A 52 -1.76 -10.73 2.13
CA ILE A 52 -2.78 -9.77 1.68
C ILE A 52 -3.87 -9.74 2.75
N ARG A 53 -4.39 -8.56 3.05
CA ARG A 53 -5.43 -8.37 4.07
C ARG A 53 -6.53 -7.45 3.58
N ASP A 54 -7.76 -7.85 3.86
CA ASP A 54 -8.95 -7.02 3.70
C ASP A 54 -9.40 -6.52 5.07
N ILE A 55 -9.57 -5.21 5.18
CA ILE A 55 -9.86 -4.52 6.43
C ILE A 55 -11.12 -3.69 6.22
N ALA A 56 -12.20 -4.06 6.91
CA ALA A 56 -13.40 -3.23 6.98
C ALA A 56 -13.13 -2.03 7.90
N LEU A 57 -13.38 -0.81 7.40
CA LEU A 57 -13.20 0.43 8.14
C LEU A 57 -14.53 0.87 8.77
N GLU A 58 -14.45 1.71 9.81
CA GLU A 58 -15.61 2.16 10.58
C GLU A 58 -16.66 2.93 9.78
N ASP A 59 -16.27 3.51 8.63
CA ASP A 59 -17.17 4.25 7.73
C ASP A 59 -17.88 3.36 6.69
N GLY A 60 -17.64 2.04 6.74
CA GLY A 60 -18.16 1.08 5.76
C GLY A 60 -17.29 0.94 4.50
N SER A 61 -16.17 1.67 4.40
CA SER A 61 -15.18 1.45 3.34
C SER A 61 -14.38 0.17 3.59
N THR A 62 -13.80 -0.40 2.53
CA THR A 62 -12.84 -1.51 2.64
C THR A 62 -11.45 -1.07 2.21
N LEU A 63 -10.46 -1.34 3.06
CA LEU A 63 -9.03 -1.22 2.76
C LEU A 63 -8.47 -2.61 2.45
N HIS A 64 -8.02 -2.79 1.21
CA HIS A 64 -7.21 -3.94 0.81
C HIS A 64 -5.74 -3.54 0.93
N LEU A 65 -4.96 -4.30 1.69
CA LEU A 65 -3.54 -4.08 1.88
C LEU A 65 -2.75 -5.22 1.23
N ASN A 66 -1.89 -4.89 0.28
CA ASN A 66 -1.10 -5.88 -0.48
C ASN A 66 0.11 -6.37 0.35
N SER A 67 0.95 -7.25 -0.20
CA SER A 67 2.21 -7.71 0.42
C SER A 67 3.11 -6.56 0.87
N ASP A 68 3.76 -6.73 2.02
CA ASP A 68 4.79 -5.84 2.56
C ASP A 68 4.37 -4.35 2.57
N SER A 69 3.16 -4.11 3.09
CA SER A 69 2.50 -2.81 3.03
C SER A 69 2.08 -2.34 4.42
N GLU A 70 2.01 -1.02 4.57
CA GLU A 70 1.69 -0.39 5.85
C GLU A 70 0.84 0.87 5.64
N ALA A 71 -0.23 0.98 6.42
CA ALA A 71 -1.15 2.11 6.38
C ALA A 71 -1.59 2.55 7.78
N GLU A 72 -1.80 3.85 7.94
CA GLU A 72 -2.41 4.45 9.12
C GLU A 72 -3.77 5.05 8.76
N VAL A 73 -4.81 4.69 9.50
CA VAL A 73 -6.17 5.19 9.33
C VAL A 73 -6.51 6.10 10.51
N ARG A 74 -7.09 7.27 10.22
CA ARG A 74 -7.57 8.21 11.20
C ARG A 74 -8.85 8.87 10.72
N PHE A 75 -9.96 8.52 11.33
CA PHE A 75 -11.24 9.15 11.06
C PHE A 75 -11.59 10.16 12.16
N THR A 76 -12.24 11.25 11.74
CA THR A 76 -12.70 12.33 12.62
C THR A 76 -14.08 12.78 12.13
N ASP A 77 -14.76 13.60 12.92
CA ASP A 77 -16.06 14.16 12.55
C ASP A 77 -16.01 14.95 11.23
N ASN A 78 -14.85 15.53 10.89
CA ASN A 78 -14.69 16.40 9.73
C ASN A 78 -14.03 15.74 8.52
N GLY A 79 -13.63 14.47 8.61
CA GLY A 79 -12.92 13.82 7.51
C GLY A 79 -12.37 12.44 7.82
N ARG A 80 -12.14 11.69 6.75
CA ARG A 80 -11.64 10.32 6.76
C ARG A 80 -10.26 10.31 6.12
N LYS A 81 -9.21 10.04 6.90
CA LYS A 81 -7.83 10.12 6.41
C LYS A 81 -7.14 8.77 6.50
N VAL A 82 -6.50 8.35 5.42
CA VAL A 82 -5.59 7.21 5.39
C VAL A 82 -4.23 7.67 4.88
N ARG A 83 -3.16 7.20 5.48
CA ARG A 83 -1.79 7.45 5.02
C ARG A 83 -1.11 6.12 4.74
N ILE A 84 -0.70 5.92 3.50
CA ILE A 84 0.10 4.78 3.09
C ILE A 84 1.56 5.14 3.38
N LEU A 85 2.20 4.33 4.22
CA LEU A 85 3.60 4.50 4.59
C LEU A 85 4.52 3.72 3.66
N LYS A 86 4.05 2.56 3.21
CA LYS A 86 4.79 1.64 2.36
C LYS A 86 3.83 0.73 1.59
N GLY A 87 4.27 0.32 0.40
CA GLY A 87 3.66 -0.77 -0.34
C GLY A 87 2.48 -0.33 -1.20
N GLU A 88 1.40 -1.12 -1.20
CA GLU A 88 0.26 -0.95 -2.07
C GLU A 88 -1.05 -1.19 -1.33
N ALA A 89 -2.03 -0.32 -1.59
CA ALA A 89 -3.36 -0.40 -1.02
C ALA A 89 -4.43 -0.12 -2.08
N SER A 90 -5.52 -0.87 -2.03
CA SER A 90 -6.74 -0.58 -2.79
C SER A 90 -7.87 -0.23 -1.84
N PHE A 91 -8.72 0.69 -2.27
CA PHE A 91 -9.80 1.25 -1.47
C PHE A 91 -11.10 1.09 -2.23
N ASP A 92 -12.09 0.49 -1.59
CA ASP A 92 -13.50 0.58 -1.99
C ASP A 92 -14.19 1.52 -0.99
N VAL A 93 -14.32 2.79 -1.38
CA VAL A 93 -14.73 3.88 -0.48
C VAL A 93 -16.24 4.03 -0.42
N ALA A 94 -16.81 3.93 0.78
CA ALA A 94 -18.21 4.19 1.04
C ALA A 94 -18.55 5.67 0.76
N ARG A 95 -19.72 5.89 0.14
CA ARG A 95 -20.14 7.22 -0.29
C ARG A 95 -20.51 8.11 0.90
N ASP A 96 -19.75 9.17 1.10
CA ASP A 96 -20.03 10.21 2.10
C ASP A 96 -19.42 11.54 1.62
N ALA A 97 -20.30 12.48 1.22
CA ALA A 97 -19.90 13.76 0.65
C ALA A 97 -19.61 14.82 1.72
N GLU A 98 -20.09 14.62 2.95
CA GLU A 98 -19.88 15.56 4.06
C GLU A 98 -18.49 15.35 4.67
N ARG A 99 -18.00 14.10 4.67
CA ARG A 99 -16.65 13.75 5.14
C ARG A 99 -15.85 13.13 3.99
N PRO A 100 -15.03 13.90 3.25
CA PRO A 100 -14.22 13.34 2.18
C PRO A 100 -13.22 12.29 2.70
N PHE A 101 -12.86 11.35 1.83
CA PHE A 101 -11.87 10.30 2.08
C PHE A 101 -10.53 10.68 1.43
N ASP A 102 -9.55 11.04 2.24
CA ASP A 102 -8.23 11.46 1.80
C ASP A 102 -7.19 10.36 2.01
N VAL A 103 -6.51 9.96 0.94
CA VAL A 103 -5.37 9.06 0.97
C VAL A 103 -4.09 9.84 0.72
N GLU A 104 -3.18 9.81 1.68
CA GLU A 104 -1.84 10.37 1.56
C GLU A 104 -0.83 9.28 1.22
N ALA A 105 -0.02 9.53 0.20
CA ALA A 105 1.11 8.68 -0.16
C ALA A 105 2.28 9.58 -0.60
N ARG A 106 3.33 9.66 0.22
CA ARG A 106 4.45 10.61 0.03
C ARG A 106 3.93 12.06 -0.13
N SER A 107 4.17 12.68 -1.28
CA SER A 107 3.73 14.04 -1.63
C SER A 107 2.35 14.07 -2.28
N ALA A 108 1.71 12.92 -2.51
CA ALA A 108 0.40 12.83 -3.16
C ALA A 108 -0.71 12.84 -2.12
N VAL A 109 -1.76 13.62 -2.38
CA VAL A 109 -3.02 13.58 -1.64
C VAL A 109 -4.13 13.27 -2.65
N ILE A 110 -4.83 12.16 -2.40
CA ILE A 110 -5.88 11.63 -3.27
C ILE A 110 -7.20 11.71 -2.51
N ARG A 111 -8.14 12.52 -2.99
CA ARG A 111 -9.45 12.71 -2.36
C ARG A 111 -10.54 11.98 -3.13
N ALA A 112 -11.28 11.15 -2.41
CA ALA A 112 -12.42 10.36 -2.84
C ALA A 112 -13.69 10.76 -2.07
N VAL A 113 -14.85 10.50 -2.67
CA VAL A 113 -16.16 10.67 -2.02
C VAL A 113 -16.93 9.36 -1.99
N GLY A 114 -16.85 8.55 -3.05
CA GLY A 114 -17.41 7.21 -3.17
C GLY A 114 -16.85 6.56 -4.45
N THR A 115 -15.71 5.89 -4.33
CA THR A 115 -14.87 5.50 -5.47
C THR A 115 -14.12 4.21 -5.16
N ALA A 116 -13.73 3.48 -6.21
CA ALA A 116 -12.77 2.39 -6.09
C ALA A 116 -11.48 2.75 -6.82
N PHE A 117 -10.35 2.61 -6.13
CA PHE A 117 -9.03 2.91 -6.69
C PHE A 117 -7.92 2.13 -6.00
N ASN A 118 -6.75 2.07 -6.65
CA ASN A 118 -5.54 1.44 -6.18
C ASN A 118 -4.41 2.46 -6.16
N VAL A 119 -3.62 2.44 -5.08
CA VAL A 119 -2.46 3.30 -4.88
C VAL A 119 -1.25 2.42 -4.58
N ARG A 120 -0.25 2.49 -5.45
CA ARG A 120 1.00 1.74 -5.32
C ARG A 120 2.17 2.71 -5.13
N MET A 121 2.90 2.56 -4.03
CA MET A 121 4.14 3.30 -3.79
C MET A 121 5.32 2.52 -4.37
N ARG A 122 6.02 3.15 -5.33
CA ARG A 122 7.35 2.71 -5.78
C ARG A 122 8.42 3.61 -5.16
N PRO A 123 9.73 3.30 -5.31
CA PRO A 123 10.79 4.08 -4.66
C PRO A 123 10.73 5.60 -4.93
N SER A 124 10.38 6.00 -6.14
CA SER A 124 10.41 7.42 -6.56
C SER A 124 9.08 7.97 -7.10
N ILE A 125 8.04 7.13 -7.20
CA ILE A 125 6.74 7.50 -7.77
C ILE A 125 5.59 6.90 -6.97
N VAL A 126 4.42 7.52 -7.05
CA VAL A 126 3.14 6.96 -6.62
C VAL A 126 2.30 6.69 -7.87
N GLU A 127 1.83 5.47 -8.03
CA GLU A 127 0.94 5.08 -9.11
C GLU A 127 -0.49 5.00 -8.59
N LEU A 128 -1.38 5.78 -9.21
CA LEU A 128 -2.82 5.75 -8.97
C LEU A 128 -3.50 5.07 -10.14
N THR A 129 -4.43 4.15 -9.85
CA THR A 129 -5.32 3.53 -10.83
C THR A 129 -6.76 3.62 -10.32
N VAL A 130 -7.65 4.24 -11.08
CA VAL A 130 -9.06 4.41 -10.67
C VAL A 130 -9.92 3.38 -11.42
N THR A 131 -10.59 2.52 -10.67
CA THR A 131 -11.46 1.45 -11.23
C THR A 131 -12.92 1.86 -11.25
N HIS A 132 -13.37 2.66 -10.28
CA HIS A 132 -14.74 3.16 -10.22
C HIS A 132 -14.81 4.62 -9.72
N GLY A 133 -15.73 5.39 -10.30
CA GLY A 133 -15.99 6.76 -9.88
C GLY A 133 -14.90 7.72 -10.32
N THR A 134 -14.59 8.70 -9.48
CA THR A 134 -13.62 9.77 -9.78
C THR A 134 -12.97 10.28 -8.52
N VAL A 135 -11.64 10.35 -8.53
CA VAL A 135 -10.86 10.96 -7.47
C VAL A 135 -10.28 12.29 -7.95
N THR A 136 -9.88 13.11 -6.99
CA THR A 136 -9.02 14.26 -7.26
C THR A 136 -7.66 14.02 -6.63
N VAL A 137 -6.61 14.49 -7.29
CA VAL A 137 -5.24 14.33 -6.84
C VAL A 137 -4.50 15.65 -6.91
N HIS A 138 -3.73 15.96 -5.89
CA HIS A 138 -2.75 17.05 -5.91
C HIS A 138 -1.43 16.59 -5.31
N SER A 139 -0.36 17.34 -5.59
CA SER A 139 0.95 17.08 -5.00
C SER A 139 1.71 18.37 -4.73
N GLY A 140 1.96 18.67 -3.46
CA GLY A 140 2.45 19.99 -3.04
C GLY A 140 1.50 21.11 -3.49
N ASP A 141 2.06 22.21 -3.98
CA ASP A 141 1.31 23.40 -4.43
C ASP A 141 0.70 23.27 -5.83
N ASN A 142 0.72 22.07 -6.42
CA ASN A 142 0.17 21.87 -7.75
C ASN A 142 -1.35 21.98 -7.78
N VAL A 143 -1.85 22.43 -8.94
CA VAL A 143 -3.27 22.42 -9.26
C VAL A 143 -3.83 21.00 -9.16
N GLN A 144 -4.96 20.89 -8.46
CA GLN A 144 -5.72 19.66 -8.32
C GLN A 144 -6.14 19.13 -9.70
N LYS A 145 -5.84 17.85 -9.95
CA LYS A 145 -6.24 17.13 -11.16
C LYS A 145 -7.33 16.12 -10.85
N ARG A 146 -8.22 15.89 -11.80
CA ARG A 146 -9.30 14.91 -11.69
C ARG A 146 -8.94 13.64 -12.46
N VAL A 147 -9.09 12.48 -11.83
CA VAL A 147 -8.80 11.16 -12.42
C VAL A 147 -10.05 10.30 -12.32
N SER A 148 -10.58 9.89 -13.46
CA SER A 148 -11.82 9.11 -13.55
C SER A 148 -11.52 7.63 -13.78
N ALA A 149 -12.53 6.78 -13.57
CA ALA A 149 -12.45 5.34 -13.86
C ALA A 149 -11.86 5.05 -15.26
N GLY A 150 -11.04 4.00 -15.35
CA GLY A 150 -10.30 3.66 -16.57
C GLY A 150 -9.11 4.58 -16.85
N SER A 151 -8.72 5.41 -15.89
CA SER A 151 -7.53 6.24 -15.95
C SER A 151 -6.67 6.06 -14.70
N GLY A 152 -5.44 6.53 -14.80
CA GLY A 152 -4.49 6.55 -13.70
C GLY A 152 -3.64 7.81 -13.72
N ALA A 153 -2.78 7.90 -12.72
CA ALA A 153 -1.77 8.94 -12.65
C ALA A 153 -0.45 8.37 -12.12
N VAL A 154 0.65 8.88 -12.66
CA VAL A 154 1.98 8.73 -12.04
C VAL A 154 2.29 10.06 -11.36
N ILE A 155 2.52 10.01 -10.05
CA ILE A 155 2.72 11.18 -9.22
C ILE A 155 4.15 11.18 -8.69
N GLN A 156 4.81 12.31 -8.88
CA GLN A 156 6.11 12.67 -8.33
C GLN A 156 5.96 13.99 -7.56
N PRO A 157 6.94 14.39 -6.73
CA PRO A 157 6.91 15.70 -6.11
C PRO A 157 6.73 16.80 -7.18
N ARG A 158 5.63 17.56 -7.07
CA ARG A 158 5.28 18.65 -8.00
C ARG A 158 5.01 18.23 -9.45
N THR A 159 4.83 16.94 -9.74
CA THR A 159 4.47 16.47 -11.08
C THR A 159 3.37 15.42 -11.01
N ILE A 160 2.33 15.59 -11.83
CA ILE A 160 1.24 14.63 -11.97
C ILE A 160 1.05 14.36 -13.46
N ALA A 161 1.43 13.16 -13.92
CA ALA A 161 1.20 12.70 -15.29
C ALA A 161 -0.06 11.85 -15.32
N LEU A 162 -1.08 12.29 -16.07
CA LEU A 162 -2.34 11.55 -16.24
C LEU A 162 -2.23 10.64 -17.45
N THR A 163 -2.76 9.43 -17.33
CA THR A 163 -2.75 8.44 -18.41
C THR A 163 -4.09 7.72 -18.44
N ARG A 164 -4.69 7.57 -19.63
CA ARG A 164 -5.78 6.61 -19.83
C ARG A 164 -5.21 5.20 -19.80
N LEU A 165 -5.87 4.30 -19.10
CA LEU A 165 -5.44 2.92 -18.96
C LEU A 165 -6.30 2.03 -19.83
N ASP A 166 -5.66 1.13 -20.57
CA ASP A 166 -6.36 0.03 -21.22
C ASP A 166 -7.02 -0.87 -20.15
N PRO A 167 -8.21 -1.43 -20.37
CA PRO A 167 -8.87 -2.30 -19.40
C PRO A 167 -8.01 -3.47 -18.92
N ARG A 168 -7.14 -4.03 -19.78
CA ARG A 168 -6.21 -5.11 -19.38
C ARG A 168 -5.18 -4.62 -18.38
N LEU A 169 -4.63 -3.42 -18.58
CA LEU A 169 -3.69 -2.81 -17.63
C LEU A 169 -4.36 -2.47 -16.29
N VAL A 170 -5.64 -2.09 -16.30
CA VAL A 170 -6.42 -1.92 -15.07
C VAL A 170 -6.53 -3.27 -14.35
N GLY A 171 -6.96 -4.33 -15.06
CA GLY A 171 -7.07 -5.69 -14.54
C GLY A 171 -5.76 -6.17 -13.91
N GLN A 172 -4.65 -6.05 -14.63
CA GLN A 172 -3.31 -6.37 -14.15
C GLN A 172 -2.95 -5.64 -12.85
N ARG A 173 -3.17 -4.32 -12.79
CA ARG A 173 -2.82 -3.51 -11.61
C ARG A 173 -3.68 -3.80 -10.39
N THR A 174 -4.81 -4.48 -10.56
CA THR A 174 -5.72 -4.83 -9.46
C THR A 174 -5.87 -6.32 -9.20
N ALA A 175 -5.28 -7.18 -10.03
CA ALA A 175 -5.40 -8.64 -9.96
C ALA A 175 -4.94 -9.22 -8.60
N TRP A 176 -4.05 -8.53 -7.91
CA TRP A 176 -3.56 -8.95 -6.59
C TRP A 176 -4.68 -9.02 -5.54
N ARG A 177 -5.76 -8.24 -5.69
CA ARG A 177 -6.95 -8.31 -4.82
C ARG A 177 -7.60 -9.70 -4.84
N GLU A 178 -7.44 -10.42 -5.95
CA GLU A 178 -7.93 -11.79 -6.13
C GLU A 178 -6.82 -12.83 -5.88
N GLN A 179 -5.73 -12.43 -5.23
CA GLN A 179 -4.52 -13.25 -5.03
C GLN A 179 -3.85 -13.70 -6.33
N MET A 180 -3.96 -12.90 -7.40
CA MET A 180 -3.40 -13.22 -8.71
C MET A 180 -2.35 -12.20 -9.16
N VAL A 181 -1.39 -12.67 -9.96
CA VAL A 181 -0.55 -11.86 -10.85
C VAL A 181 -1.04 -12.11 -12.27
N GLU A 182 -1.37 -11.04 -12.98
CA GLU A 182 -1.77 -11.10 -14.39
C GLU A 182 -0.71 -10.46 -15.26
N LEU A 183 -0.27 -11.21 -16.27
CA LEU A 183 0.77 -10.83 -17.20
C LEU A 183 0.18 -10.85 -18.63
N ASP A 184 0.37 -9.76 -19.37
CA ASP A 184 -0.05 -9.56 -20.75
C ASP A 184 1.16 -9.25 -21.63
N GLY A 185 2.16 -10.13 -21.56
CA GLY A 185 3.37 -10.05 -22.39
C GLY A 185 4.50 -9.24 -21.75
N GLU A 186 4.53 -9.09 -20.43
CA GLU A 186 5.65 -8.53 -19.68
C GLU A 186 6.94 -9.29 -19.96
N THR A 187 8.06 -8.59 -19.83
CA THR A 187 9.38 -9.24 -19.83
C THR A 187 9.57 -10.10 -18.59
N ILE A 188 10.45 -11.10 -18.62
CA ILE A 188 10.76 -11.91 -17.44
C ILE A 188 11.30 -11.05 -16.31
N GLU A 189 12.05 -9.98 -16.61
CA GLU A 189 12.45 -9.00 -15.61
C GLU A 189 11.26 -8.35 -14.89
N GLN A 190 10.24 -7.93 -15.64
CA GLN A 190 9.03 -7.34 -15.07
C GLN A 190 8.23 -8.39 -14.28
N ALA A 191 8.04 -9.58 -14.84
CA ALA A 191 7.29 -10.66 -14.20
C ALA A 191 7.96 -11.12 -12.89
N THR A 192 9.26 -11.41 -12.91
CA THR A 192 10.01 -11.77 -11.70
C THR A 192 10.01 -10.64 -10.67
N GLY A 193 10.09 -9.39 -11.11
CA GLY A 193 9.93 -8.22 -10.25
C GLY A 193 8.59 -8.19 -9.52
N GLU A 194 7.49 -8.54 -10.17
CA GLU A 194 6.16 -8.65 -9.53
C GLU A 194 6.08 -9.84 -8.57
N PHE A 195 6.54 -11.03 -8.97
CA PHE A 195 6.53 -12.21 -8.09
C PHE A 195 7.40 -12.04 -6.84
N ASN A 196 8.56 -11.38 -6.98
CA ASN A 196 9.48 -11.14 -5.87
C ASN A 196 8.89 -10.26 -4.77
N ARG A 197 7.82 -9.51 -5.04
CA ARG A 197 7.09 -8.76 -4.01
C ARG A 197 6.41 -9.66 -2.99
N TYR A 198 6.18 -10.91 -3.34
CA TYR A 198 5.44 -11.89 -2.55
C TYR A 198 6.33 -12.99 -2.00
N ARG A 199 7.64 -12.95 -2.29
CA ARG A 199 8.59 -13.99 -1.91
C ARG A 199 9.65 -13.44 -0.97
N THR A 200 9.92 -14.19 0.09
CA THR A 200 11.09 -13.96 0.95
C THR A 200 12.38 -14.37 0.23
N ALA A 201 12.36 -15.48 -0.51
CA ALA A 201 13.48 -15.98 -1.29
C ALA A 201 13.28 -15.65 -2.78
N PRO A 202 14.13 -14.80 -3.39
CA PRO A 202 13.83 -14.17 -4.67
C PRO A 202 14.03 -15.12 -5.86
N ILE A 203 13.36 -14.79 -6.97
CA ILE A 203 13.68 -15.26 -8.31
C ILE A 203 14.69 -14.28 -8.91
N LEU A 204 15.88 -14.77 -9.24
CA LEU A 204 17.00 -14.03 -9.80
C LEU A 204 17.16 -14.38 -11.28
N ILE A 205 17.64 -13.42 -12.07
CA ILE A 205 17.96 -13.63 -13.49
C ILE A 205 19.48 -13.75 -13.58
N GLY A 206 19.95 -14.95 -13.93
CA GLY A 206 21.38 -15.25 -14.04
C GLY A 206 21.93 -15.02 -15.45
N ASP A 207 21.06 -14.87 -16.44
CA ASP A 207 21.43 -14.66 -17.84
C ASP A 207 20.60 -13.51 -18.45
N THR A 208 21.25 -12.51 -19.02
CA THR A 208 20.60 -11.36 -19.65
C THR A 208 19.77 -11.73 -20.88
N ARG A 209 20.00 -12.89 -21.51
CA ARG A 209 19.15 -13.41 -22.59
C ARG A 209 17.74 -13.73 -22.10
N VAL A 210 17.61 -14.09 -20.83
CA VAL A 210 16.31 -14.42 -20.21
C VAL A 210 15.49 -13.16 -19.94
N SER A 211 16.13 -12.04 -19.58
CA SER A 211 15.42 -10.86 -19.05
C SER A 211 14.39 -10.28 -20.02
N ALA A 212 14.69 -10.28 -21.32
CA ALA A 212 13.87 -9.70 -22.38
C ALA A 212 12.80 -10.65 -22.95
N LEU A 213 12.85 -11.95 -22.62
CA LEU A 213 11.81 -12.89 -23.00
C LEU A 213 10.48 -12.45 -22.41
N ARG A 214 9.38 -12.74 -23.10
CA ARG A 214 8.04 -12.30 -22.70
C ARG A 214 7.19 -13.48 -22.28
N ILE A 215 6.37 -13.26 -21.26
CA ILE A 215 5.42 -14.23 -20.75
C ILE A 215 4.08 -13.56 -20.54
N GLY A 216 3.01 -14.27 -20.89
CA GLY A 216 1.64 -13.91 -20.54
C GLY A 216 1.02 -15.00 -19.68
N GLY A 217 -0.10 -14.67 -19.04
CA GLY A 217 -0.86 -15.62 -18.25
C GLY A 217 -1.29 -15.03 -16.91
N ARG A 218 -2.11 -15.80 -16.20
CA ARG A 218 -2.65 -15.44 -14.90
C ARG A 218 -2.23 -16.50 -13.90
N PHE A 219 -1.54 -16.08 -12.85
CA PHE A 219 -0.87 -16.98 -11.91
C PHE A 219 -1.27 -16.62 -10.48
N ARG A 220 -1.37 -17.61 -9.60
CA ARG A 220 -1.60 -17.35 -8.17
C ARG A 220 -0.34 -16.76 -7.53
N ILE A 221 -0.53 -15.72 -6.73
CA ILE A 221 0.53 -15.09 -5.94
C ILE A 221 1.21 -16.11 -5.02
N SER A 222 0.44 -17.02 -4.44
CA SER A 222 0.93 -18.05 -3.52
C SER A 222 1.69 -19.19 -4.21
N ASP A 223 1.56 -19.34 -5.54
CA ASP A 223 2.11 -20.47 -6.27
C ASP A 223 3.11 -20.02 -7.34
N SER A 224 4.33 -19.78 -6.89
CA SER A 224 5.46 -19.55 -7.79
C SER A 224 5.82 -20.78 -8.63
N ARG A 225 5.42 -22.00 -8.24
CA ARG A 225 5.81 -23.21 -8.98
C ARG A 225 5.08 -23.25 -10.30
N GLU A 226 3.78 -22.92 -10.31
CA GLU A 226 2.98 -22.80 -11.52
C GLU A 226 3.62 -21.81 -12.52
N PHE A 227 4.05 -20.64 -12.02
CA PHE A 227 4.77 -19.66 -12.83
C PHE A 227 6.09 -20.21 -13.37
N LEU A 228 6.95 -20.76 -12.52
CA LEU A 228 8.27 -21.29 -12.92
C LEU A 228 8.15 -22.49 -13.88
N SER A 229 7.12 -23.32 -13.74
CA SER A 229 6.81 -24.39 -14.68
C SER A 229 6.39 -23.83 -16.03
N ALA A 230 5.51 -22.81 -16.06
CA ALA A 230 5.11 -22.16 -17.30
C ALA A 230 6.30 -21.53 -18.03
N LEU A 231 7.24 -20.90 -17.32
CA LEU A 231 8.47 -20.36 -17.90
C LEU A 231 9.29 -21.44 -18.62
N GLN A 232 9.55 -22.56 -17.95
CA GLN A 232 10.39 -23.64 -18.50
C GLN A 232 9.72 -24.41 -19.66
N LEU A 233 8.38 -24.45 -19.68
CA LEU A 233 7.61 -25.11 -20.75
C LEU A 233 7.48 -24.24 -22.01
N SER A 234 7.39 -22.92 -21.86
CA SER A 234 7.09 -22.01 -22.97
C SER A 234 8.30 -21.25 -23.51
N LEU A 235 9.41 -21.22 -22.76
CA LEU A 235 10.59 -20.43 -23.08
C LEU A 235 11.87 -21.27 -22.90
N PRO A 236 12.99 -20.88 -23.56
CA PRO A 236 14.30 -21.51 -23.36
C PRO A 236 14.90 -21.08 -22.01
N ILE A 237 14.23 -21.42 -20.91
CA ILE A 237 14.61 -21.07 -19.55
C ILE A 237 14.76 -22.35 -18.75
N ARG A 238 15.80 -22.41 -17.92
CA ARG A 238 15.98 -23.39 -16.84
C ARG A 238 15.91 -22.67 -15.50
N ALA A 239 15.12 -23.20 -14.57
CA ALA A 239 15.06 -22.70 -13.20
C ALA A 239 15.90 -23.60 -12.28
N VAL A 240 16.86 -23.01 -11.56
CA VAL A 240 17.70 -23.70 -10.57
C VAL A 240 17.33 -23.18 -9.18
N THR A 241 16.87 -24.06 -8.29
CA THR A 241 16.50 -23.68 -6.93
C THR A 241 17.70 -23.79 -6.00
N GLY A 242 18.00 -22.72 -5.27
CA GLY A 242 19.02 -22.70 -4.22
C GLY A 242 18.52 -23.29 -2.91
N GLU A 243 19.44 -23.62 -2.00
CA GLU A 243 19.11 -24.19 -0.68
C GLU A 243 18.28 -23.22 0.20
N ASP A 244 18.43 -21.92 -0.02
CA ASP A 244 17.69 -20.85 0.63
C ASP A 244 16.28 -20.61 0.05
N GLY A 245 15.89 -21.40 -0.96
CA GLY A 245 14.61 -21.27 -1.67
C GLY A 245 14.60 -20.17 -2.74
N SER A 246 15.74 -19.51 -2.99
CA SER A 246 15.90 -18.62 -4.14
C SER A 246 15.88 -19.44 -5.43
N VAL A 247 15.52 -18.80 -6.54
CA VAL A 247 15.48 -19.46 -7.85
C VAL A 247 16.27 -18.65 -8.85
N MET A 248 17.28 -19.25 -9.47
CA MET A 248 18.05 -18.65 -10.55
C MET A 248 17.46 -19.07 -11.90
N LEU A 249 17.09 -18.10 -12.73
CA LEU A 249 16.68 -18.32 -14.11
C LEU A 249 17.90 -18.21 -15.03
N LEU A 250 18.17 -19.29 -15.78
CA LEU A 250 19.24 -19.40 -16.75
C LEU A 250 18.66 -19.65 -18.14
N TYR A 251 19.33 -19.20 -19.19
CA TYR A 251 18.95 -19.56 -20.54
C TYR A 251 19.26 -21.05 -20.77
N ARG A 252 18.32 -21.78 -21.38
CA ARG A 252 18.56 -23.16 -21.82
C ARG A 252 19.17 -23.08 -23.22
N ASP A 253 20.50 -23.16 -23.27
CA ASP A 253 21.18 -23.49 -24.51
C ASP A 253 20.77 -24.92 -24.87
N ASP A 254 20.08 -25.10 -26.00
CA ASP A 254 19.81 -26.43 -26.53
C ASP A 254 21.17 -27.03 -26.94
N GLU A 255 21.87 -27.68 -26.01
CA GLU A 255 22.86 -28.68 -26.38
C GLU A 255 22.07 -29.87 -26.91
N PRO A 256 22.21 -30.26 -28.20
CA PRO A 256 21.62 -31.50 -28.65
C PRO A 256 22.21 -32.59 -27.77
N ASP A 257 21.36 -33.47 -27.23
CA ASP A 257 21.82 -34.73 -26.64
C ASP A 257 22.78 -35.36 -27.65
N MET A 258 24.08 -35.26 -27.38
CA MET A 258 25.09 -36.05 -28.04
C MET A 258 24.79 -37.46 -27.59
N VAL A 259 23.90 -38.12 -28.31
CA VAL A 259 23.67 -39.55 -28.22
C VAL A 259 25.02 -40.16 -28.57
N GLU A 260 25.76 -40.45 -27.51
CA GLU A 260 26.95 -41.28 -27.52
C GLU A 260 26.47 -42.65 -28.04
N ASN A 261 26.52 -42.81 -29.36
CA ASN A 261 26.44 -44.12 -29.99
C ASN A 261 27.76 -44.84 -29.71
N GLU A 262 27.99 -45.17 -28.44
CA GLU A 262 28.78 -46.33 -28.06
C GLU A 262 27.91 -47.57 -28.19
N VAL A 263 27.84 -48.08 -29.42
CA VAL A 263 27.70 -49.51 -29.69
C VAL A 263 28.66 -49.74 -30.87
N GLY A 264 29.86 -50.29 -30.70
CA GLY A 264 30.16 -51.48 -29.91
C GLY A 264 29.93 -52.72 -30.78
N LEU A 265 30.97 -53.05 -31.57
CA LEU A 265 31.19 -54.25 -32.41
C LEU A 265 30.70 -54.21 -33.87
#